data_AF-A0A7K4CQW4-F1
#
_entry.id   AF-A0A7K4CQW4-F1
#
_cell.length_a   1.000
_cell.length_b   1.000
_cell.length_c   1.000
_cell.angle_alpha   90.00
_cell.angle_beta   90.00
_cell.angle_gamma   90.00
#
_symmetry.space_group_name_H-M   'P 1'
#
loop_
_entity.id
_entity.type
_entity.pdbx_description
1 polymer ?
#
loop_
_entity_poly.entity_id
_entity_poly.type
_entity_poly.pdbx_seq_one_letter_code
_entity_poly.pdbx_strand_id
1 'polypeptide(L)' 'MGCCDRGEHLEHDERVYLASFMVAEGWDPEEVIMRRFEHMPDYDAAETAKQVWFIVAKGYKPRGCKKLKEFNMCPGSCFQ' A
#
# COMPACT_ATOMS: atom_id res chain seq x y z
N MET A 1 -18.20 14.89 9.50
CA MET A 1 -16.98 14.56 8.73
C MET A 1 -17.19 13.17 8.15
N GLY A 2 -17.47 12.97 6.86
CA GLY A 2 -16.77 13.50 5.69
C GLY A 2 -15.87 12.37 5.19
N CYS A 3 -16.22 11.72 4.07
CA CYS A 3 -15.42 10.63 3.50
C CYS A 3 -13.96 11.09 3.37
N CYS A 4 -13.01 10.30 3.88
CA CYS A 4 -11.59 10.54 3.67
C CYS A 4 -11.34 10.76 2.18
N ASP A 5 -10.46 11.70 1.82
CA ASP A 5 -9.86 11.76 0.51
C ASP A 5 -9.10 10.45 0.26
N ARG A 6 -9.83 9.46 -0.28
CA ARG A 6 -9.44 8.04 -0.30
C ARG A 6 -8.28 7.81 -1.25
N GLY A 7 -7.06 7.95 -0.74
CA GLY A 7 -5.83 7.52 -1.41
C GLY A 7 -4.80 8.61 -1.65
N GLU A 8 -5.00 9.84 -1.16
CA GLU A 8 -3.99 10.89 -1.26
C GLU A 8 -2.89 10.73 -0.21
N HIS A 9 -3.24 10.28 1.01
CA HIS A 9 -2.31 9.99 2.09
C HIS A 9 -2.48 8.55 2.55
N LEU A 10 -1.54 7.67 2.19
CA LEU A 10 -1.47 6.31 2.74
C LEU A 10 -0.55 6.28 3.95
N GLU A 11 -1.01 5.71 5.06
CA GLU A 11 -0.18 5.41 6.22
C GLU A 11 0.76 4.24 5.94
N HIS A 12 1.84 4.11 6.73
CA HIS A 12 2.90 3.12 6.51
C HIS A 12 2.39 1.70 6.22
N ASP A 13 1.52 1.16 7.09
CA ASP A 13 1.04 -0.20 6.91
C ASP A 13 0.14 -0.36 5.67
N GLU A 14 -0.57 0.70 5.23
CA GLU A 14 -1.39 0.70 4.01
C GLU A 14 -0.51 0.65 2.76
N ARG A 15 0.63 1.37 2.77
CA ARG A 15 1.63 1.30 1.70
C ARG A 15 2.22 -0.09 1.57
N VAL A 16 2.59 -0.69 2.70
CA VAL A 16 3.13 -2.06 2.74
C VAL A 16 2.08 -3.06 2.23
N TYR A 17 0.82 -2.90 2.63
CA TYR A 17 -0.26 -3.73 2.11
C TYR A 17 -0.43 -3.59 0.59
N LEU A 18 -0.51 -2.35 0.08
CA LEU A 18 -0.69 -2.08 -1.34
C LEU A 18 0.49 -2.61 -2.17
N ALA A 19 1.73 -2.34 -1.74
CA ALA A 19 2.93 -2.83 -2.42
C ALA A 19 3.00 -4.36 -2.42
N SER A 20 2.73 -5.02 -1.29
CA SER A 20 2.72 -6.49 -1.22
C SER A 20 1.59 -7.12 -2.05
N PHE A 21 0.44 -6.47 -2.15
CA PHE A 21 -0.66 -6.91 -3.01
C PHE A 21 -0.26 -6.82 -4.50
N MET A 22 0.27 -5.68 -4.95
CA MET A 22 0.64 -5.48 -6.35
C MET A 22 1.76 -6.44 -6.79
N VAL A 23 2.79 -6.61 -5.96
CA VAL A 23 3.86 -7.60 -6.21
C VAL A 23 3.30 -9.02 -6.28
N ALA A 24 2.35 -9.39 -5.41
CA ALA A 24 1.72 -10.71 -5.44
C ALA A 24 0.88 -10.94 -6.70
N GLU A 25 0.28 -9.89 -7.27
CA GLU A 25 -0.42 -9.92 -8.55
C GLU A 25 0.54 -9.94 -9.76
N GLY A 26 1.86 -9.92 -9.52
CA GLY A 26 2.89 -10.05 -10.56
C GLY A 26 3.36 -8.73 -11.16
N TRP A 27 3.10 -7.60 -10.53
CA TRP A 27 3.59 -6.30 -10.99
C TRP A 27 5.10 -6.18 -10.76
N ASP A 28 5.78 -5.48 -11.67
CA ASP A 28 7.19 -5.17 -11.51
C ASP A 28 7.38 -4.21 -10.32
N PRO A 29 8.35 -4.48 -9.41
CA PRO A 29 8.61 -3.64 -8.25
C PRO A 29 8.89 -2.17 -8.58
N GLU A 30 9.59 -1.90 -9.68
CA GLU A 30 9.91 -0.55 -10.14
C GLU A 30 8.64 0.15 -10.65
N GLU A 31 7.78 -0.58 -11.37
CA GLU A 31 6.49 -0.06 -11.82
C GLU A 31 5.57 0.29 -10.63
N VAL A 32 5.55 -0.55 -9.59
CA VAL A 32 4.79 -0.28 -8.36
C VAL A 32 5.26 1.02 -7.69
N ILE A 33 6.58 1.24 -7.62
CA ILE A 33 7.18 2.45 -7.04
C ILE A 33 6.79 3.68 -7.87
N MET A 34 7.09 3.67 -9.17
CA MET A 34 6.92 4.83 -10.05
C MET A 34 5.45 5.18 -10.28
N ARG A 35 4.59 4.20 -10.54
CA ARG A 35 3.22 4.50 -10.98
C ARG A 35 2.25 4.75 -9.84
N ARG A 36 2.57 4.32 -8.62
CA ARG A 36 1.64 4.43 -7.50
C ARG A 36 2.11 5.34 -6.39
N PHE A 37 3.38 5.31 -6.03
CA PHE A 37 3.90 6.10 -4.91
C PHE A 37 4.45 7.46 -5.33
N GLU A 38 4.94 7.63 -6.56
CA GLU A 38 5.54 8.90 -7.03
C GLU A 38 4.57 10.10 -6.98
N HIS A 39 3.26 9.85 -7.08
CA HIS A 39 2.24 10.89 -7.02
C HIS A 39 1.78 11.23 -5.60
N MET A 40 2.32 10.57 -4.56
CA MET A 40 1.96 10.85 -3.18
C MET A 40 2.71 12.10 -2.66
N PRO A 41 2.05 12.96 -1.88
CA PRO A 41 2.63 14.22 -1.41
C PRO A 41 3.84 14.03 -0.47
N ASP A 42 3.95 12.87 0.17
CA ASP A 42 5.06 12.49 1.05
C ASP A 42 6.07 11.52 0.38
N TYR A 43 6.03 11.38 -0.94
CA TYR A 43 6.89 10.43 -1.65
C TYR A 43 8.39 10.68 -1.44
N ASP A 44 9.06 9.69 -0.86
CA ASP A 44 10.52 9.57 -0.87
C ASP A 44 10.94 8.34 -1.67
N ALA A 45 11.69 8.56 -2.75
CA ALA A 45 12.09 7.49 -3.67
C ALA A 45 13.00 6.45 -3.00
N ALA A 46 13.91 6.88 -2.13
CA ALA A 46 14.89 6.00 -1.50
C ALA A 46 14.23 5.10 -0.45
N GLU A 47 13.30 5.66 0.34
CA GLU A 47 12.53 4.93 1.35
C GLU A 47 11.52 3.99 0.70
N THR A 48 10.79 4.46 -0.31
CA THR A 48 9.82 3.63 -1.05
C THR A 48 10.52 2.45 -1.71
N ALA A 49 11.66 2.68 -2.37
CA ALA A 49 12.44 1.61 -2.97
C ALA A 49 12.90 0.59 -1.92
N LYS A 50 13.42 1.03 -0.77
CA LYS A 50 13.81 0.13 0.33
C LYS A 50 12.66 -0.75 0.79
N GLN A 51 11.47 -0.16 0.99
CA GLN A 51 10.28 -0.89 1.44
C GLN A 51 9.83 -1.93 0.41
N VAL A 52 9.73 -1.55 -0.86
CA VAL A 52 9.30 -2.45 -1.94
C VAL A 52 10.31 -3.59 -2.15
N TRP A 53 11.60 -3.27 -2.20
CA TRP A 53 12.65 -4.30 -2.32
C TRP A 53 12.67 -5.25 -1.11
N PHE A 54 12.41 -4.74 0.10
CA PHE A 54 12.29 -5.58 1.29
C PHE A 54 11.10 -6.54 1.21
N ILE A 55 9.94 -6.07 0.75
CA ILE A 55 8.73 -6.87 0.53
C ILE A 55 9.01 -8.00 -0.47
N VAL A 56 9.65 -7.68 -1.60
CA VAL A 56 10.04 -8.66 -2.63
C VAL A 56 11.03 -9.67 -2.07
N ALA A 57 12.12 -9.20 -1.45
CA ALA A 57 13.19 -10.06 -0.92
C ALA A 57 12.69 -11.00 0.18
N LYS A 58 11.70 -10.58 0.96
CA LYS A 58 11.09 -11.40 2.02
C LYS A 58 9.90 -12.24 1.56
N GLY A 59 9.46 -12.10 0.31
CA GLY A 59 8.27 -12.79 -0.20
C GLY A 59 7.01 -12.47 0.61
N TYR A 60 6.87 -11.21 1.04
CA TYR A 60 5.73 -10.78 1.86
C TYR A 60 4.43 -11.01 1.09
N LYS A 61 3.51 -11.75 1.71
CA LYS A 61 2.16 -11.91 1.20
C LYS A 61 1.26 -10.78 1.70
N PRO A 62 0.33 -10.28 0.87
CA PRO A 62 -0.64 -9.29 1.32
C PRO A 62 -1.41 -9.82 2.52
N ARG A 63 -1.68 -8.94 3.48
CA ARG A 63 -2.45 -9.28 4.68
C ARG A 63 -3.87 -9.71 4.29
N GLY A 64 -4.34 -10.80 4.88
CA GLY A 64 -5.73 -11.24 4.69
C GLY A 64 -6.74 -10.36 5.43
N CYS A 65 -8.04 -10.52 5.11
CA CYS A 65 -9.14 -9.70 5.63
C CYS A 65 -9.18 -9.58 7.17
N LYS A 66 -8.79 -10.63 7.90
CA LYS A 66 -8.73 -10.59 9.37
C LYS A 66 -7.74 -9.52 9.86
N LYS A 67 -6.52 -9.53 9.32
CA LYS A 67 -5.49 -8.55 9.66
C LYS A 67 -5.87 -7.15 9.17
N LEU A 68 -6.48 -7.02 8.00
CA LEU A 68 -6.93 -5.71 7.52
C LEU A 68 -7.97 -5.06 8.46
N LYS A 69 -8.85 -5.86 9.08
CA LYS A 69 -9.77 -5.38 10.11
C LYS A 69 -9.05 -4.98 11.39
N GLU A 70 -8.08 -5.79 11.85
CA GLU A 70 -7.26 -5.47 13.04
C GLU A 70 -6.48 -4.16 12.87
N PHE A 71 -6.06 -3.85 11.64
CA PHE A 71 -5.32 -2.64 11.30
C PHE A 71 -6.22 -1.47 10.87
N ASN A 72 -7.55 -1.59 10.97
CA ASN A 72 -8.54 -0.60 10.52
C ASN A 72 -8.40 -0.17 9.04
N MET A 73 -7.80 -1.03 8.20
CA MET A 73 -7.62 -0.80 6.76
C MET A 73 -8.75 -1.37 5.90
N CYS A 74 -9.68 -2.10 6.53
CA CYS A 74 -10.86 -2.56 5.81
C CYS A 74 -11.72 -1.33 5.51
N PRO A 75 -11.96 -0.98 4.24
CA PRO A 75 -12.89 0.10 3.95
C PRO A 75 -14.24 -0.31 4.51
N GLY A 76 -14.67 0.32 5.61
CA GLY A 76 -16.02 0.18 6.11
C GLY A 76 -16.99 0.50 4.98
N SER A 77 -18.16 -0.15 4.97
CA SER A 77 -19.23 0.16 4.03
C SER A 77 -19.50 1.67 4.04
N CYS A 78 -19.05 2.35 2.98
CA CYS A 78 -19.47 3.70 2.68
C CYS A 78 -20.92 3.56 2.21
N PHE A 79 -21.88 3.63 3.13
CA PHE A 79 -23.29 3.69 2.74
C PHE A 79 -23.50 4.99 1.96
N GLN A 80 -23.93 4.85 0.71
CA GLN A 80 -24.41 5.94 -0.15
C GLN A 80 -25.69 6.55 0.42
#